data_AF-A0A182RYA0-F1
#
_entry.id   AF-A0A182RYA0-F1
#
_cell.length_a   1.000
_cell.length_b   1.000
_cell.length_c   1.000
_cell.angle_alpha   90.00
_cell.angle_beta   90.00
_cell.angle_gamma   90.00
#
_symmetry.space_group_name_H-M   'P 1'
#
loop_
_entity.id
_entity.type
_entity.pdbx_description
1 polymer ?
#
loop_
_entity_poly.entity_id
_entity_poly.type
_entity_poly.pdbx_seq_one_letter_code
_entity_poly.pdbx_strand_id
1 'polypeptide(L)'
;MDSSENNSDSEYSVENEDTESSSDEANSSDEDVPKLADDEYKGMPFEELLQLQKKLGSRVYNEAIFGKSAERKQSATVKPKPAKKPKQTSDNESDDDSGPEEVTSKRKVPALGMGKPAKNSSISQPRDPRFDPRQGYFSGRQFRNNFGFINDLRTKELNKLKNKLETATDPEDADKLKFLIQRTENQIREYAKQKTLDKDKLQQKQQVRLAVQEGKRPFYERKSTKQARALVEQYDKLKDTGSLAKHIDKRRKKISSKDRKKLDFST
;
A
#
# COMPACT_ATOMS: atom_id res chain seq x y z
N MET A 1 10.66 -1.37 -17.44
CA MET A 1 9.46 -0.57 -17.10
C MET A 1 8.41 -1.54 -16.63
N ASP A 2 8.45 -1.91 -15.34
CA ASP A 2 7.48 -2.82 -14.72
C ASP A 2 6.59 -1.95 -13.82
N SER A 3 5.34 -1.78 -14.22
CA SER A 3 4.35 -0.98 -13.51
C SER A 3 3.67 -1.85 -12.48
N SER A 4 3.93 -1.56 -11.21
CA SER A 4 3.19 -2.05 -10.06
C SER A 4 1.74 -1.55 -10.12
N GLU A 5 0.80 -2.37 -10.59
CA GLU A 5 -0.63 -2.07 -10.54
C GLU A 5 -1.17 -2.37 -9.14
N ASN A 6 -1.30 -1.30 -8.35
CA ASN A 6 -2.01 -1.24 -7.09
C ASN A 6 -3.53 -1.36 -7.40
N ASN A 7 -4.20 -2.41 -6.88
CA ASN A 7 -5.65 -2.56 -7.02
C ASN A 7 -6.34 -1.59 -6.05
N SER A 8 -6.60 -0.37 -6.53
CA SER A 8 -7.50 0.57 -5.89
C SER A 8 -8.92 0.30 -6.37
N ASP A 9 -9.74 -0.18 -5.44
CA ASP A 9 -11.20 -0.24 -5.48
C ASP A 9 -11.71 1.20 -5.69
N SER A 10 -12.31 1.51 -6.84
CA SER A 10 -12.92 2.82 -7.11
C SER A 10 -14.43 2.66 -7.23
N GLU A 11 -15.10 3.21 -6.22
CA GLU A 11 -16.54 3.38 -6.13
C GLU A 11 -17.08 4.27 -7.27
N TYR A 12 -18.30 3.94 -7.68
CA TYR A 12 -19.12 4.65 -8.64
C TYR A 12 -20.03 5.60 -7.86
N SER A 13 -19.99 6.90 -8.18
CA SER A 13 -21.00 7.87 -7.75
C SER A 13 -21.49 8.65 -8.96
N VAL A 14 -22.80 8.83 -8.95
CA VAL A 14 -23.69 9.28 -10.03
C VAL A 14 -23.58 10.79 -10.24
N GLU A 15 -23.84 11.17 -11.49
CA GLU A 15 -23.91 12.50 -12.09
C GLU A 15 -24.88 13.46 -11.37
N ASN A 16 -24.58 14.76 -11.45
CA ASN A 16 -25.55 15.85 -11.54
C ASN A 16 -24.90 17.03 -12.28
N GLU A 17 -25.51 17.42 -13.40
CA GLU A 17 -25.32 18.69 -14.09
C GLU A 17 -26.20 19.77 -13.42
N ASP A 18 -25.68 21.00 -13.29
CA ASP A 18 -26.36 22.24 -13.73
C ASP A 18 -25.58 23.52 -13.33
N THR A 19 -25.07 24.20 -14.36
CA THR A 19 -25.14 25.65 -14.68
C THR A 19 -25.14 26.72 -13.56
N GLU A 20 -24.14 27.62 -13.52
CA GLU A 20 -24.16 28.97 -14.14
C GLU A 20 -22.99 29.87 -13.67
N SER A 21 -22.70 30.86 -14.52
CA SER A 21 -21.56 31.78 -14.52
C SER A 21 -21.80 33.03 -13.67
N SER A 22 -20.77 33.55 -12.99
CA SER A 22 -20.61 34.99 -12.77
C SER A 22 -19.18 35.35 -12.38
N SER A 23 -18.54 36.18 -13.19
CA SER A 23 -17.37 36.99 -12.82
C SER A 23 -17.77 38.06 -11.80
N ASP A 24 -16.87 38.47 -10.90
CA ASP A 24 -16.32 39.84 -10.85
C ASP A 24 -15.20 40.01 -9.80
N GLU A 25 -14.52 41.15 -9.94
CA GLU A 25 -13.19 41.59 -9.52
C GLU A 25 -12.87 41.88 -8.02
N ALA A 26 -11.56 42.11 -7.83
CA ALA A 26 -10.72 42.46 -6.67
C ALA A 26 -11.20 43.46 -5.58
N ASN A 27 -10.77 43.22 -4.33
CA ASN A 27 -10.07 44.17 -3.44
C ASN A 27 -9.60 43.45 -2.14
N SER A 28 -8.30 43.35 -1.85
CA SER A 28 -7.50 44.26 -1.00
C SER A 28 -7.98 44.40 0.46
N SER A 29 -7.37 43.60 1.35
CA SER A 29 -6.74 44.08 2.60
C SER A 29 -6.00 42.91 3.27
N ASP A 30 -4.67 42.97 3.22
CA ASP A 30 -3.80 42.39 4.24
C ASP A 30 -4.25 42.89 5.61
N GLU A 31 -4.61 41.98 6.51
CA GLU A 31 -4.43 42.03 7.97
C GLU A 31 -5.19 40.83 8.56
N ASP A 32 -4.63 39.64 8.48
CA ASP A 32 -5.01 38.53 9.37
C ASP A 32 -3.73 37.83 9.80
N VAL A 33 -3.00 38.50 10.68
CA VAL A 33 -1.92 37.90 11.49
C VAL A 33 -2.57 37.30 12.75
N PRO A 34 -2.77 35.97 12.87
CA PRO A 34 -3.26 35.40 14.11
C PRO A 34 -2.08 35.14 15.06
N LYS A 35 -1.90 36.03 16.05
CA LYS A 35 -1.22 35.71 17.31
C LYS A 35 -1.94 36.39 18.47
N LEU A 36 -2.93 35.69 19.02
CA LEU A 36 -3.43 35.97 20.36
C LEU A 36 -3.46 34.65 21.13
N ALA A 37 -2.28 34.15 21.48
CA ALA A 37 -2.17 33.49 22.77
C ALA A 37 -2.14 34.64 23.76
N ASP A 38 -3.29 34.98 24.34
CA ASP A 38 -3.37 36.02 25.36
C ASP A 38 -2.24 35.78 26.39
N ASP A 39 -1.54 36.83 26.81
CA ASP A 39 -0.38 36.73 27.71
C ASP A 39 -0.69 35.91 28.99
N GLU A 40 -1.98 35.81 29.33
CA GLU A 40 -2.57 34.96 30.37
C GLU A 40 -2.24 33.46 30.20
N TYR A 41 -2.34 32.89 28.99
CA TYR A 41 -2.10 31.46 28.76
C TYR A 41 -0.61 31.10 28.76
N LYS A 42 0.25 32.07 28.43
CA LYS A 42 1.70 31.88 28.40
C LYS A 42 2.31 31.86 29.82
N GLY A 43 1.64 32.49 30.79
CA GLY A 43 2.03 32.50 32.20
C GLY A 43 1.49 31.34 33.04
N MET A 44 0.49 30.59 32.56
CA MET A 44 -0.08 29.47 33.32
C MET A 44 0.86 28.25 33.38
N PRO A 45 0.94 27.56 34.53
CA PRO A 45 1.72 26.34 34.65
C PRO A 45 1.15 25.24 33.73
N PHE A 46 2.03 24.41 33.21
CA PHE A 46 1.69 23.36 32.25
C PHE A 46 0.58 22.41 32.73
N GLU A 47 0.52 22.14 34.03
CA GLU A 47 -0.52 21.30 34.62
C GLU A 47 -1.93 21.87 34.43
N GLU A 48 -2.06 23.19 34.54
CA GLU A 48 -3.33 23.90 34.40
C GLU A 48 -3.77 23.96 32.94
N LEU A 49 -2.82 24.15 32.01
CA LEU A 49 -3.06 24.01 30.57
C LEU A 49 -3.52 22.59 30.19
N LEU A 50 -2.94 21.56 30.82
CA LEU A 50 -3.32 20.17 30.58
C LEU A 50 -4.72 19.84 31.13
N GLN A 51 -5.07 20.39 32.31
CA GLN A 51 -6.43 20.26 32.85
C GLN A 51 -7.45 20.99 31.98
N LEU A 52 -7.10 22.17 31.45
CA LEU A 52 -7.94 22.92 30.52
C LEU A 52 -8.18 22.14 29.22
N GLN A 53 -7.12 21.56 28.63
CA GLN A 53 -7.21 20.71 27.44
C GLN A 53 -8.10 19.48 27.67
N LYS A 54 -8.03 18.86 28.86
CA LYS A 54 -8.90 17.72 29.23
C LYS A 54 -10.36 18.12 29.40
N LYS A 55 -10.64 19.30 29.94
CA LYS A 55 -12.02 19.81 30.15
C LYS A 55 -12.68 20.26 28.84
N LEU A 56 -11.97 21.06 28.03
CA LEU A 56 -12.50 21.63 26.78
C LEU A 56 -12.41 20.67 25.60
N GLY A 57 -11.53 19.66 25.68
CA GLY A 57 -11.20 18.76 24.58
C GLY A 57 -10.13 19.35 23.65
N SER A 58 -9.31 18.46 23.08
CA SER A 58 -8.11 18.84 22.32
C SER A 58 -8.40 19.66 21.06
N ARG A 59 -9.56 19.45 20.42
CA ARG A 59 -9.92 20.13 19.17
C ARG A 59 -10.32 21.59 19.40
N VAL A 60 -11.16 21.84 20.40
CA VAL A 60 -11.62 23.18 20.78
C VAL A 60 -10.48 23.98 21.41
N TYR A 61 -9.67 23.35 22.27
CA TYR A 61 -8.49 23.99 22.86
C TYR A 61 -7.50 24.45 21.79
N ASN A 62 -7.17 23.59 20.82
CA ASN A 62 -6.22 23.96 19.77
C ASN A 62 -6.78 25.04 18.85
N GLU A 63 -8.08 25.03 18.58
CA GLU A 63 -8.74 26.07 17.78
C GLU A 63 -8.76 27.43 18.49
N ALA A 64 -8.94 27.43 19.81
CA ALA A 64 -8.90 28.66 20.62
C ALA A 64 -7.48 29.24 20.74
N ILE A 65 -6.46 28.39 20.90
CA ILE A 65 -5.07 28.83 21.10
C ILE A 65 -4.35 29.15 19.79
N PHE A 66 -4.57 28.34 18.75
CA PHE A 66 -3.84 28.43 17.49
C PHE A 66 -4.70 28.97 16.34
N GLY A 67 -5.97 29.31 16.60
CA GLY A 67 -6.92 29.74 15.59
C GLY A 67 -7.46 28.60 14.71
N LYS A 68 -8.49 28.91 13.92
CA LYS A 68 -9.00 28.02 12.88
C LYS A 68 -7.99 27.97 11.72
N SER A 69 -7.09 27.00 11.74
CA SER A 69 -6.30 26.67 10.56
C SER A 69 -7.23 26.11 9.48
N ALA A 70 -7.67 26.98 8.57
CA ALA A 70 -8.37 26.61 7.36
C ALA A 70 -7.34 26.06 6.37
N GLU A 71 -6.93 24.80 6.55
CA GLU A 71 -6.41 23.94 5.47
C GLU A 71 -6.14 22.52 5.98
N ARG A 72 -7.02 21.58 5.63
CA ARG A 72 -6.66 20.16 5.56
C ARG A 72 -7.30 19.51 4.35
N LYS A 73 -6.53 19.41 3.25
CA LYS A 73 -6.70 18.34 2.27
C LYS A 73 -5.65 17.25 2.52
N GLN A 74 -6.13 16.20 3.19
CA GLN A 74 -5.81 14.78 3.09
C GLN A 74 -4.43 14.34 2.52
N SER A 75 -3.66 13.56 3.30
CA SER A 75 -3.27 12.18 2.91
C SER A 75 -2.50 11.40 4.00
N ALA A 76 -2.99 10.17 4.21
CA ALA A 76 -2.27 8.91 4.45
C ALA A 76 -1.05 8.81 5.40
N THR A 77 -1.27 8.11 6.51
CA THR A 77 -0.44 7.00 7.06
C THR A 77 1.08 7.03 6.85
N VAL A 78 1.84 7.49 7.85
CA VAL A 78 3.23 7.04 8.09
C VAL A 78 3.48 6.92 9.60
N LYS A 79 3.97 5.75 10.03
CA LYS A 79 4.39 5.45 11.41
C LYS A 79 5.60 6.32 11.85
N PRO A 80 5.75 6.67 13.14
CA PRO A 80 6.89 7.47 13.59
C PRO A 80 8.18 6.62 13.65
N LYS A 81 9.28 7.13 13.08
CA LYS A 81 10.64 6.64 13.33
C LYS A 81 11.31 7.51 14.40
N PRO A 82 12.18 6.95 15.27
CA PRO A 82 12.77 7.69 16.37
C PRO A 82 13.88 8.65 15.92
N ALA A 83 13.95 9.77 16.63
CA ALA A 83 14.84 10.91 16.43
C ALA A 83 16.34 10.51 16.41
N LYS A 84 17.07 11.04 15.42
CA LYS A 84 18.52 11.20 15.47
C LYS A 84 18.83 12.70 15.54
N LYS A 85 19.69 13.06 16.50
CA LYS A 85 20.13 14.42 16.82
C LYS A 85 20.64 15.19 15.60
N PRO A 86 20.43 16.52 15.50
CA PRO A 86 21.03 17.31 14.43
C PRO A 86 22.54 17.47 14.69
N LYS A 87 23.35 17.11 13.69
CA LYS A 87 24.70 17.66 13.53
C LYS A 87 24.51 19.11 13.11
N GLN A 88 25.15 20.02 13.83
CA GLN A 88 25.27 21.41 13.40
C GLN A 88 26.13 21.44 12.12
N THR A 89 25.48 21.67 10.99
CA THR A 89 26.07 22.38 9.86
C THR A 89 25.22 23.64 9.73
N SER A 90 25.88 24.79 9.87
CA SER A 90 25.28 26.10 9.71
C SER A 90 24.99 26.31 8.21
N ASP A 91 23.85 25.81 7.77
CA ASP A 91 23.25 26.20 6.50
C ASP A 91 21.92 26.86 6.89
N ASN A 92 21.95 28.18 7.04
CA ASN A 92 20.72 28.98 7.11
C ASN A 92 20.11 28.96 5.70
N GLU A 93 19.27 27.96 5.42
CA GLU A 93 18.31 28.05 4.32
C GLU A 93 17.13 28.88 4.87
N SER A 94 17.17 30.19 4.60
CA SER A 94 16.03 31.08 4.81
C SER A 94 14.96 30.75 3.77
N ASP A 95 13.78 30.37 4.24
CA ASP A 95 12.54 30.25 3.46
C ASP A 95 12.02 31.65 3.04
N ASP A 96 12.82 32.40 2.28
CA ASP A 96 12.37 33.61 1.60
C ASP A 96 12.33 33.32 0.09
N ASP A 97 11.21 33.64 -0.56
CA ASP A 97 11.04 33.71 -2.02
C ASP A 97 11.87 34.87 -2.60
N SER A 98 13.17 34.82 -2.32
CA SER A 98 14.17 35.81 -2.69
C SER A 98 14.94 35.30 -3.88
N GLY A 99 15.15 36.21 -4.85
CA GLY A 99 15.84 35.94 -6.11
C GLY A 99 17.26 35.36 -5.96
N PRO A 100 17.96 35.12 -7.07
CA PRO A 100 19.21 34.37 -7.08
C PRO A 100 20.25 34.92 -6.11
N GLU A 101 20.75 34.05 -5.24
CA GLU A 101 21.79 34.36 -4.25
C GLU A 101 23.14 34.68 -4.93
N GLU A 102 23.81 35.73 -4.47
CA GLU A 102 25.12 36.11 -4.97
C GLU A 102 26.20 35.14 -4.49
N VAL A 103 26.78 34.37 -5.41
CA VAL A 103 27.92 33.47 -5.14
C VAL A 103 29.23 34.04 -5.66
N THR A 104 30.33 33.80 -4.93
CA THR A 104 31.67 34.26 -5.34
C THR A 104 32.10 33.72 -6.71
N SER A 105 32.66 34.59 -7.56
CA SER A 105 33.20 34.23 -8.89
C SER A 105 34.39 33.27 -8.84
N LYS A 106 35.01 33.09 -7.66
CA LYS A 106 36.08 32.10 -7.43
C LYS A 106 35.53 30.68 -7.24
N ARG A 107 34.22 30.52 -7.05
CA ARG A 107 33.58 29.21 -6.92
C ARG A 107 33.58 28.53 -8.27
N LYS A 108 34.35 27.44 -8.39
CA LYS A 108 34.38 26.62 -9.61
C LYS A 108 32.98 26.06 -9.88
N VAL A 109 32.40 26.41 -11.03
CA VAL A 109 31.11 25.87 -11.50
C VAL A 109 31.33 24.40 -11.90
N PRO A 110 30.45 23.46 -11.48
CA PRO A 110 30.52 22.10 -11.99
C PRO A 110 30.32 22.10 -13.50
N ALA A 111 31.14 21.35 -14.23
CA ALA A 111 30.97 21.18 -15.66
C ALA A 111 29.57 20.62 -15.95
N LEU A 112 28.86 21.20 -16.92
CA LEU A 112 27.50 20.84 -17.28
C LEU A 112 27.40 19.32 -17.50
N GLY A 113 26.53 18.65 -16.74
CA GLY A 113 26.33 17.19 -16.83
C GLY A 113 27.25 16.33 -15.93
N MET A 114 28.28 16.90 -15.30
CA MET A 114 29.12 16.19 -14.33
C MET A 114 28.62 16.42 -12.90
N GLY A 115 27.54 15.73 -12.54
CA GLY A 115 27.26 15.48 -11.13
C GLY A 115 28.47 14.77 -10.52
N LYS A 116 28.93 15.20 -9.32
CA LYS A 116 29.99 14.47 -8.61
C LYS A 116 29.52 13.02 -8.48
N PRO A 117 30.27 12.01 -8.98
CA PRO A 117 29.89 10.63 -8.76
C PRO A 117 29.78 10.45 -7.25
N ALA A 118 28.67 9.85 -6.79
CA ALA A 118 28.52 9.54 -5.37
C ALA A 118 29.81 8.86 -4.91
N LYS A 119 30.40 9.34 -3.79
CA LYS A 119 31.76 8.98 -3.32
C LYS A 119 32.03 7.47 -3.23
N ASN A 120 31.00 6.63 -3.34
CA ASN A 120 31.06 5.17 -3.23
C ASN A 120 30.61 4.42 -4.50
N SER A 121 30.41 5.09 -5.64
CA SER A 121 29.94 4.45 -6.89
C SER A 121 31.02 3.62 -7.59
N SER A 122 32.30 3.94 -7.39
CA SER A 122 33.45 3.23 -7.98
C SER A 122 34.05 2.14 -7.08
N ILE A 123 33.64 2.08 -5.81
CA ILE A 123 34.14 1.08 -4.88
C ILE A 123 33.26 -0.17 -5.04
N SER A 124 33.72 -1.12 -5.86
CA SER A 124 33.11 -2.44 -5.99
C SER A 124 33.28 -3.19 -4.67
N GLN A 125 32.36 -2.96 -3.73
CA GLN A 125 32.24 -3.77 -2.54
C GLN A 125 32.02 -5.24 -2.98
N PRO A 126 32.68 -6.23 -2.36
CA PRO A 126 32.38 -7.62 -2.62
C PRO A 126 30.90 -7.87 -2.26
N ARG A 127 30.04 -7.94 -3.28
CA ARG A 127 28.62 -8.24 -3.15
C ARG A 127 28.42 -9.72 -3.42
N ASP A 128 27.56 -10.35 -2.62
CA ASP A 128 27.09 -11.69 -2.93
C ASP A 128 26.42 -11.66 -4.32
N PRO A 129 26.87 -12.48 -5.28
CA PRO A 129 26.36 -12.46 -6.63
C PRO A 129 24.84 -12.70 -6.67
N ARG A 130 24.27 -13.42 -5.70
CA ARG A 130 22.81 -13.62 -5.60
C ARG A 130 22.03 -12.33 -5.42
N PHE A 131 22.68 -11.30 -4.89
CA PHE A 131 22.11 -9.98 -4.64
C PHE A 131 22.73 -8.90 -5.53
N ASP A 132 23.51 -9.27 -6.56
CA ASP A 132 23.99 -8.33 -7.56
C ASP A 132 22.84 -7.95 -8.51
N PRO A 133 22.47 -6.66 -8.63
CA PRO A 133 21.43 -6.20 -9.56
C PRO A 133 21.66 -6.63 -11.02
N ARG A 134 22.90 -6.98 -11.40
CA ARG A 134 23.25 -7.43 -12.75
C ARG A 134 22.79 -8.86 -13.07
N GLN A 135 22.49 -9.70 -12.07
CA GLN A 135 22.05 -11.09 -12.27
C GLN A 135 20.57 -11.22 -12.69
N GLY A 136 19.87 -10.09 -12.84
CA GLY A 136 18.47 -10.05 -13.28
C GLY A 136 17.47 -10.04 -12.12
N TYR A 137 16.19 -10.07 -12.47
CA TYR A 137 15.09 -9.96 -11.52
C TYR A 137 14.45 -11.31 -11.21
N PHE A 138 13.97 -11.48 -9.99
CA PHE A 138 13.24 -12.67 -9.58
C PHE A 138 11.94 -12.83 -10.38
N SER A 139 11.83 -13.91 -11.14
CA SER A 139 10.59 -14.30 -11.79
C SER A 139 9.91 -15.43 -11.02
N GLY A 140 8.77 -15.13 -10.37
CA GLY A 140 8.00 -16.13 -9.64
C GLY A 140 7.56 -17.31 -10.50
N ARG A 141 7.30 -17.10 -11.80
CA ARG A 141 6.98 -18.18 -12.75
C ARG A 141 8.17 -19.09 -12.99
N GLN A 142 9.33 -18.53 -13.29
CA GLN A 142 10.54 -19.33 -13.52
C GLN A 142 10.94 -20.09 -12.26
N PHE A 143 10.87 -19.43 -11.09
CA PHE A 143 11.12 -20.09 -9.81
C PHE A 143 10.21 -21.32 -9.61
N ARG A 144 8.90 -21.18 -9.84
CA ARG A 144 7.96 -22.29 -9.66
C ARG A 144 8.16 -23.42 -10.67
N ASN A 145 8.69 -23.13 -11.85
CA ASN A 145 9.06 -24.13 -12.85
C ASN A 145 10.36 -24.85 -12.48
N ASN A 146 11.40 -24.10 -12.13
CA ASN A 146 12.74 -24.64 -11.83
C ASN A 146 12.75 -25.39 -10.49
N PHE A 147 11.99 -24.92 -9.51
CA PHE A 147 11.92 -25.47 -8.16
C PHE A 147 10.57 -26.14 -7.86
N GLY A 148 9.94 -26.74 -8.86
CA GLY A 148 8.66 -27.45 -8.70
C GLY A 148 8.71 -28.55 -7.63
N PHE A 149 9.85 -29.24 -7.53
CA PHE A 149 10.08 -30.32 -6.56
C PHE A 149 9.92 -29.90 -5.10
N ILE A 150 10.07 -28.60 -4.77
CA ILE A 150 9.85 -28.10 -3.41
C ILE A 150 8.40 -28.35 -2.98
N ASN A 151 7.44 -28.25 -3.91
CA ASN A 151 6.06 -28.54 -3.59
C ASN A 151 5.82 -30.04 -3.34
N ASP A 152 6.52 -30.92 -4.07
CA ASP A 152 6.48 -32.37 -3.84
C ASP A 152 7.15 -32.76 -2.52
N LEU A 153 8.14 -32.00 -2.08
CA LEU A 153 8.71 -32.14 -0.74
C LEU A 153 7.69 -31.72 0.34
N ARG A 154 7.01 -30.58 0.15
CA ARG A 154 5.97 -30.11 1.08
C ARG A 154 4.82 -31.11 1.23
N THR A 155 4.38 -31.78 0.15
CA THR A 155 3.33 -32.79 0.24
C THR A 155 3.79 -34.01 1.05
N LYS A 156 5.04 -34.45 0.87
CA LYS A 156 5.64 -35.51 1.71
C LYS A 156 5.75 -35.08 3.17
N GLU A 157 6.17 -33.85 3.43
CA GLU A 157 6.25 -33.28 4.79
C GLU A 157 4.87 -33.19 5.44
N LEU A 158 3.84 -32.77 4.70
CA LEU A 158 2.46 -32.73 5.16
C LEU A 158 2.02 -34.13 5.65
N ASN A 159 2.27 -35.17 4.85
CA ASN A 159 1.92 -36.54 5.23
C ASN A 159 2.67 -36.97 6.51
N LYS A 160 3.97 -36.64 6.63
CA LYS A 160 4.73 -36.91 7.86
C LYS A 160 4.17 -36.15 9.07
N LEU A 161 3.75 -34.91 8.90
CA LEU A 161 3.15 -34.12 9.99
C LEU A 161 1.80 -34.71 10.44
N LYS A 162 0.98 -35.20 9.50
CA LYS A 162 -0.27 -35.90 9.81
C LYS A 162 -0.03 -37.17 10.62
N ASN A 163 0.91 -38.00 10.19
CA ASN A 163 1.28 -39.21 10.94
C ASN A 163 1.80 -38.87 12.35
N LYS A 164 2.61 -37.81 12.48
CA LYS A 164 3.08 -37.34 13.80
C LYS A 164 1.94 -36.87 14.69
N LEU A 165 0.95 -36.18 14.13
CA LEU A 165 -0.23 -35.72 14.88
C LEU A 165 -1.06 -36.90 15.41
N GLU A 166 -1.18 -37.97 14.63
CA GLU A 166 -1.88 -39.19 15.08
C GLU A 166 -1.16 -39.89 16.24
N THR A 167 0.17 -39.84 16.27
CA THR A 167 0.99 -40.42 17.35
C THR A 167 1.19 -39.49 18.55
N ALA A 168 0.83 -38.21 18.43
CA ALA A 168 1.10 -37.23 19.47
C ALA A 168 0.19 -37.45 20.68
N THR A 169 0.79 -37.58 21.86
CA THR A 169 0.06 -37.72 23.13
C THR A 169 -0.05 -36.38 23.87
N ASP A 170 0.97 -35.53 23.74
CA ASP A 170 1.00 -34.22 24.39
C ASP A 170 0.09 -33.20 23.66
N PRO A 171 -0.83 -32.52 24.39
CA PRO A 171 -1.76 -31.56 23.78
C PRO A 171 -1.06 -30.34 23.18
N GLU A 172 0.01 -29.81 23.79
CA GLU A 172 0.69 -28.62 23.25
C GLU A 172 1.39 -28.93 21.93
N ASP A 173 2.08 -30.07 21.87
CA ASP A 173 2.72 -30.53 20.64
C ASP A 173 1.70 -30.88 19.56
N ALA A 174 0.55 -31.44 19.91
CA ALA A 174 -0.55 -31.66 18.97
C ALA A 174 -1.05 -30.36 18.34
N ASP A 175 -1.17 -29.27 19.12
CA ASP A 175 -1.61 -27.98 18.60
C ASP A 175 -0.55 -27.31 17.72
N LYS A 176 0.74 -27.43 18.07
CA LYS A 176 1.86 -27.01 17.20
C LYS A 176 1.81 -27.77 15.86
N LEU A 177 1.57 -29.08 15.90
CA LEU A 177 1.48 -29.91 14.70
C LEU A 177 0.27 -29.52 13.83
N LYS A 178 -0.91 -29.29 14.41
CA LYS A 178 -2.10 -28.80 13.68
C LYS A 178 -1.81 -27.48 12.98
N PHE A 179 -1.16 -26.54 13.67
CA PHE A 179 -0.77 -25.25 13.09
C PHE A 179 0.18 -25.43 11.90
N LEU A 180 1.20 -26.28 12.04
CA LEU A 180 2.15 -26.58 10.96
C LEU A 180 1.46 -27.24 9.76
N ILE A 181 0.55 -28.17 9.99
CA ILE A 181 -0.25 -28.81 8.93
C ILE A 181 -1.06 -27.76 8.17
N GLN A 182 -1.81 -26.91 8.89
CA GLN A 182 -2.61 -25.85 8.27
C GLN A 182 -1.75 -24.89 7.45
N ARG A 183 -0.59 -24.48 7.98
CA ARG A 183 0.36 -23.62 7.27
C ARG A 183 0.86 -24.26 5.99
N THR A 184 1.28 -25.53 6.04
CA THR A 184 1.80 -26.26 4.87
C THR A 184 0.71 -26.51 3.83
N GLU A 185 -0.51 -26.85 4.25
CA GLU A 185 -1.67 -26.99 3.37
C GLU A 185 -2.00 -25.68 2.63
N ASN A 186 -1.97 -24.55 3.35
CA ASN A 186 -2.18 -23.23 2.74
C ASN A 186 -1.09 -22.89 1.71
N GLN A 187 0.17 -23.22 1.99
CA GLN A 187 1.28 -23.02 1.04
C GLN A 187 1.10 -23.85 -0.24
N ILE A 188 0.72 -25.12 -0.10
CA ILE A 188 0.46 -26.01 -1.25
C ILE A 188 -0.74 -25.48 -2.06
N ARG A 189 -1.82 -25.05 -1.41
CA ARG A 189 -3.01 -24.49 -2.06
C ARG A 189 -2.67 -23.21 -2.84
N GLU A 190 -1.92 -22.29 -2.24
CA GLU A 190 -1.48 -21.07 -2.91
C GLU A 190 -0.53 -21.36 -4.07
N TYR A 191 0.40 -22.31 -3.93
CA TYR A 191 1.25 -22.74 -5.04
C TYR A 191 0.41 -23.26 -6.23
N ALA A 192 -0.58 -24.12 -5.96
CA ALA A 192 -1.47 -24.65 -6.99
C ALA A 192 -2.25 -23.54 -7.69
N LYS A 193 -2.82 -22.60 -6.94
CA LYS A 193 -3.51 -21.42 -7.48
C LYS A 193 -2.62 -20.55 -8.36
N GLN A 194 -1.38 -20.28 -7.93
CA GLN A 194 -0.44 -19.51 -8.76
C GLN A 194 -0.04 -20.26 -10.04
N LYS A 195 0.07 -21.59 -9.96
CA LYS A 195 0.36 -22.44 -11.11
C LYS A 195 -0.79 -22.44 -12.13
N THR A 196 -2.06 -22.47 -11.69
CA THR A 196 -3.21 -22.36 -12.62
C THR A 196 -3.23 -20.98 -13.29
N LEU A 197 -3.07 -19.90 -12.52
CA LEU A 197 -3.04 -18.54 -13.08
C LEU A 197 -1.94 -18.36 -14.13
N ASP A 198 -0.77 -18.93 -13.90
CA ASP A 198 0.33 -18.88 -14.87
C ASP A 198 0.06 -19.72 -16.12
N LYS A 199 -0.64 -20.85 -15.99
CA LYS A 199 -1.09 -21.68 -17.11
C LYS A 199 -2.09 -20.90 -17.96
N ASP A 200 -3.08 -20.27 -17.34
CA ASP A 200 -4.11 -19.50 -18.05
C ASP A 200 -3.50 -18.32 -18.80
N LYS A 201 -2.57 -17.59 -18.16
CA LYS A 201 -1.79 -16.52 -18.80
C LYS A 201 -0.97 -17.03 -19.98
N LEU A 202 -0.37 -18.21 -19.86
CA LEU A 202 0.39 -18.82 -20.94
C LEU A 202 -0.52 -19.20 -22.12
N GLN A 203 -1.68 -19.79 -21.84
CA GLN A 203 -2.68 -20.14 -22.86
C GLN A 203 -3.19 -18.90 -23.60
N GLN A 204 -3.51 -17.81 -22.89
CA GLN A 204 -3.88 -16.54 -23.53
C GLN A 204 -2.78 -16.02 -24.45
N LYS A 205 -1.51 -16.08 -24.02
CA LYS A 205 -0.36 -15.68 -24.85
C LYS A 205 -0.20 -16.58 -26.09
N GLN A 206 -0.45 -17.88 -25.95
CA GLN A 206 -0.41 -18.82 -27.07
C GLN A 206 -1.52 -18.54 -28.08
N GLN A 207 -2.76 -18.33 -27.63
CA GLN A 207 -3.90 -17.97 -28.50
C GLN A 207 -3.64 -16.67 -29.27
N VAL A 208 -3.12 -15.65 -28.59
CA VAL A 208 -2.71 -14.39 -29.24
C VAL A 208 -1.64 -14.63 -30.31
N ARG A 209 -0.63 -15.47 -30.02
CA ARG A 209 0.42 -15.81 -30.98
C ARG A 209 -0.14 -16.53 -32.19
N LEU A 210 -1.05 -17.49 -32.01
CA LEU A 210 -1.69 -18.23 -33.09
C LEU A 210 -2.53 -17.30 -33.98
N ALA A 211 -3.33 -16.41 -33.38
CA ALA A 211 -4.11 -15.43 -34.14
C ALA A 211 -3.22 -14.53 -35.02
N VAL A 212 -2.10 -14.05 -34.47
CA VAL A 212 -1.12 -13.25 -35.23
C VAL A 212 -0.47 -14.07 -36.35
N GLN A 213 -0.13 -15.33 -36.11
CA GLN A 213 0.43 -16.23 -37.13
C GLN A 213 -0.56 -16.48 -38.28
N GLU A 214 -1.85 -16.57 -37.98
CA GLU A 214 -2.93 -16.67 -38.97
C GLU A 214 -3.22 -15.33 -39.69
N GLY A 215 -2.55 -14.23 -39.31
CA GLY A 215 -2.80 -12.89 -39.85
C GLY A 215 -4.05 -12.20 -39.29
N LYS A 216 -4.71 -12.79 -38.28
CA LYS A 216 -5.86 -12.20 -37.59
C LYS A 216 -5.40 -11.19 -36.54
N ARG A 217 -6.20 -10.14 -36.33
CA ARG A 217 -5.94 -9.17 -35.26
C ARG A 217 -6.16 -9.81 -33.89
N PRO A 218 -5.17 -9.84 -32.98
CA PRO A 218 -5.35 -10.44 -31.67
C PRO A 218 -6.39 -9.67 -30.85
N PHE A 219 -7.29 -10.40 -30.21
CA PHE A 219 -8.32 -9.82 -29.35
C PHE A 219 -7.89 -9.86 -27.88
N TYR A 220 -7.88 -8.70 -27.23
CA TYR A 220 -7.62 -8.58 -25.81
C TYR A 220 -8.88 -8.15 -25.10
N GLU A 221 -9.41 -9.03 -24.25
CA GLU A 221 -10.56 -8.69 -23.43
C GLU A 221 -10.27 -7.56 -22.45
N ARG A 222 -11.28 -6.72 -22.23
CA ARG A 222 -11.25 -5.64 -21.24
C ARG A 222 -11.08 -6.22 -19.82
N LYS A 223 -10.53 -5.42 -18.90
CA LYS A 223 -10.34 -5.83 -17.51
C LYS A 223 -11.69 -6.20 -16.84
N SER A 224 -12.75 -5.43 -17.10
CA SER A 224 -14.10 -5.67 -16.57
C SER A 224 -14.71 -6.99 -17.04
N THR A 225 -14.58 -7.33 -18.32
CA THR A 225 -15.12 -8.59 -18.87
C THR A 225 -14.38 -9.81 -18.32
N LYS A 226 -13.06 -9.71 -18.09
CA LYS A 226 -12.28 -10.76 -17.43
C LYS A 226 -12.74 -10.99 -15.99
N GLN A 227 -13.02 -9.91 -15.26
CA GLN A 227 -13.54 -10.01 -13.89
C GLN A 227 -14.93 -10.63 -13.86
N ALA A 228 -15.83 -10.23 -14.76
CA ALA A 228 -17.16 -10.84 -14.88
C ALA A 228 -17.07 -12.35 -15.14
N ARG A 229 -16.22 -12.78 -16.09
CA ARG A 229 -15.97 -14.22 -16.34
C ARG A 229 -15.44 -14.93 -15.09
N ALA A 230 -14.47 -14.35 -14.39
CA ALA A 230 -13.90 -14.94 -13.18
C ALA A 230 -14.95 -15.08 -12.06
N LEU A 231 -15.89 -14.14 -11.94
CA LEU A 231 -17.01 -14.21 -10.98
C LEU A 231 -17.99 -15.32 -11.34
N VAL A 232 -18.32 -15.48 -12.63
CA VAL A 232 -19.18 -16.58 -13.11
C VAL A 232 -18.50 -17.93 -12.84
N GLU A 233 -17.23 -18.08 -13.19
CA GLU A 233 -16.47 -19.31 -12.92
C GLU A 233 -16.39 -19.62 -11.41
N GLN A 234 -16.22 -18.60 -10.57
CA GLN A 234 -16.25 -18.77 -9.12
C GLN A 234 -17.64 -19.20 -8.63
N TYR A 235 -18.71 -18.62 -9.17
CA TYR A 235 -20.08 -18.99 -8.84
C TYR A 235 -20.37 -20.45 -9.19
N ASP A 236 -20.01 -20.88 -10.40
CA ASP A 236 -20.20 -22.25 -10.88
C ASP A 236 -19.43 -23.24 -9.99
N LYS A 237 -18.16 -22.97 -9.69
CA LYS A 237 -17.38 -23.79 -8.74
C LYS A 237 -18.03 -23.89 -7.36
N LEU A 238 -18.60 -22.80 -6.84
CA LEU A 238 -19.30 -22.80 -5.55
C LEU A 238 -20.63 -23.57 -5.62
N LYS A 239 -21.31 -23.52 -6.76
CA LYS A 239 -22.54 -24.25 -7.03
C LYS A 239 -22.27 -25.75 -7.12
N ASP A 240 -21.25 -26.16 -7.88
CA ASP A 240 -20.85 -27.56 -8.06
C ASP A 240 -20.38 -28.19 -6.73
N THR A 241 -19.67 -27.41 -5.91
CA THR A 241 -19.24 -27.87 -4.57
C THR A 241 -20.36 -27.83 -3.52
N GLY A 242 -21.57 -27.35 -3.85
CA GLY A 242 -22.68 -27.19 -2.91
C GLY A 242 -22.44 -26.15 -1.81
N SER A 243 -21.40 -25.32 -1.93
CA SER A 243 -20.99 -24.35 -0.91
C SER A 243 -21.51 -22.94 -1.15
N LEU A 244 -22.28 -22.73 -2.22
CA LEU A 244 -22.82 -21.44 -2.64
C LEU A 244 -23.67 -20.76 -1.55
N ALA A 245 -24.63 -21.47 -0.96
CA ALA A 245 -25.49 -20.91 0.09
C ALA A 245 -24.67 -20.41 1.29
N LYS A 246 -23.72 -21.23 1.76
CA LYS A 246 -22.79 -20.85 2.85
C LYS A 246 -21.95 -19.62 2.50
N HIS A 247 -21.52 -19.48 1.25
CA HIS A 247 -20.76 -18.32 0.79
C HIS A 247 -21.63 -17.06 0.78
N ILE A 248 -22.87 -17.15 0.28
CA ILE A 248 -23.83 -16.04 0.29
C ILE A 248 -24.14 -15.59 1.72
N ASP A 249 -24.40 -16.52 2.64
CA ASP A 249 -24.70 -16.20 4.02
C ASP A 249 -23.51 -15.54 4.74
N LYS A 250 -22.29 -16.02 4.49
CA LYS A 250 -21.06 -15.36 5.00
C LYS A 250 -20.93 -13.94 4.44
N ARG A 251 -21.22 -13.74 3.14
CA ARG A 251 -21.19 -12.42 2.52
C ARG A 251 -22.25 -11.49 3.13
N ARG A 252 -23.49 -11.96 3.31
CA ARG A 252 -24.58 -11.22 3.98
C ARG A 252 -24.19 -10.79 5.40
N LYS A 253 -23.67 -11.73 6.21
CA LYS A 253 -23.20 -11.43 7.58
C LYS A 253 -22.07 -10.39 7.59
N LYS A 254 -21.12 -10.48 6.65
CA LYS A 254 -20.02 -9.52 6.53
C LYS A 254 -20.51 -8.13 6.13
N ILE A 255 -21.46 -8.03 5.21
CA ILE A 255 -22.08 -6.76 4.78
C ILE A 255 -22.83 -6.14 5.95
N SER A 256 -23.76 -6.88 6.57
CA SER A 256 -24.51 -6.40 7.74
C SER A 256 -23.60 -5.93 8.89
N SER A 257 -22.50 -6.64 9.17
CA SER A 257 -21.53 -6.20 10.18
C SER A 257 -20.79 -4.92 9.78
N LYS A 258 -20.48 -4.71 8.49
CA LYS A 258 -19.89 -3.47 8.00
C LYS A 258 -20.89 -2.32 8.09
N ASP A 259 -22.14 -2.56 7.71
CA ASP A 259 -23.20 -1.55 7.73
C ASP A 259 -23.47 -1.10 9.17
N ARG A 260 -23.55 -2.03 10.13
CA ARG A 260 -23.66 -1.69 11.55
C ARG A 260 -22.50 -0.79 12.02
N LYS A 261 -21.26 -1.15 11.67
CA LYS A 261 -20.10 -0.31 12.02
C LYS A 261 -20.19 1.08 11.39
N LYS A 262 -20.65 1.21 10.14
CA LYS A 262 -20.81 2.52 9.50
C LYS A 262 -21.86 3.38 10.21
N LEU A 263 -22.95 2.77 10.69
CA LEU A 263 -23.98 3.47 11.46
C LEU A 263 -23.50 3.86 12.86
N ASP A 264 -22.69 3.02 13.52
CA ASP A 264 -22.12 3.29 14.86
C ASP A 264 -21.18 4.51 14.88
N PHE A 265 -20.69 5.01 13.72
CA PHE A 265 -19.86 6.23 13.61
C PHE A 265 -20.67 7.48 13.21
N SER A 266 -21.99 7.38 13.04
CA SER A 266 -22.87 8.47 12.58
C SER A 266 -23.67 9.15 13.70
N THR A 267 -23.38 8.81 14.96
CA THR A 267 -23.91 9.44 16.19
C THR A 267 -22.76 9.91 17.05
#